data_AF-A0A921BMB4-F1
#
_entry.id   AF-A0A921BMB4-F1
#
_cell.length_a   1.000
_cell.length_b   1.000
_cell.length_c   1.000
_cell.angle_alpha   90.00
_cell.angle_beta   90.00
_cell.angle_gamma   90.00
#
_symmetry.space_group_name_H-M   'P 1'
#
loop_
_entity.id
_entity.type
_entity.pdbx_description
1 polymer ?
#
loop_
_entity_poly.entity_id
_entity_poly.type
_entity_poly.pdbx_seq_one_letter_code
_entity_poly.pdbx_strand_id
1 'polypeptide(L)'
;MVDRLESLIDDVSARFDPPTEFVVPGEDEVSARLDVARAVCRRAERSVLSAAVPGSSVVPYLNRLSDLLWTLARWSEGTSVTARSLGDPD
;
A
#
# COMPACT_ATOMS: atom_id res chain seq x y z
N MET A 1 -4.97 8.06 15.60
CA MET A 1 -3.77 7.42 14.98
C MET A 1 -4.12 6.85 13.61
N VAL A 2 -5.16 6.01 13.54
CA VAL A 2 -5.71 5.48 12.28
C VAL A 2 -6.20 6.63 11.38
N ASP A 3 -6.98 7.57 11.91
CA ASP A 3 -7.49 8.73 11.14
C ASP A 3 -6.37 9.58 10.52
N ARG A 4 -5.20 9.65 11.17
CA ARG A 4 -4.04 10.35 10.61
C ARG A 4 -3.50 9.63 9.37
N LEU A 5 -3.51 8.30 9.36
CA LEU A 5 -3.12 7.54 8.17
C LEU A 5 -4.13 7.72 7.04
N GLU A 6 -5.42 7.78 7.37
CA GLU A 6 -6.49 8.06 6.38
C GLU A 6 -6.30 9.44 5.75
N SER A 7 -6.09 10.49 6.56
CA SER A 7 -5.81 11.83 6.01
C SER A 7 -4.55 11.85 5.13
N LEU A 8 -3.50 11.09 5.49
CA LEU A 8 -2.31 10.98 4.65
C LEU A 8 -2.57 10.22 3.35
N ILE A 9 -3.40 9.18 3.37
CA ILE A 9 -3.81 8.45 2.17
C ILE A 9 -4.56 9.40 1.24
N ASP A 10 -5.53 10.16 1.77
CA ASP A 10 -6.32 11.11 1.00
C ASP A 10 -5.42 12.21 0.40
N ASP A 11 -4.52 12.78 1.21
CA ASP A 11 -3.59 13.83 0.79
C ASP A 11 -2.63 13.39 -0.32
N VAL A 12 -2.17 12.13 -0.30
CA VAL A 12 -1.26 11.60 -1.33
C VAL A 12 -2.06 11.18 -2.57
N SER A 13 -3.21 10.54 -2.39
CA SER A 13 -4.09 10.11 -3.48
C SER A 13 -4.59 11.29 -4.31
N ALA A 14 -4.76 12.47 -3.71
CA ALA A 14 -5.13 13.69 -4.43
C ALA A 14 -4.04 14.25 -5.37
N ARG A 15 -2.81 13.70 -5.33
CA ARG A 15 -1.64 14.22 -6.09
C ARG A 15 -1.38 13.47 -7.39
N PHE A 16 -2.04 12.35 -7.64
CA PHE A 16 -1.87 11.53 -8.83
C PHE A 16 -3.15 10.77 -9.15
N ASP A 17 -3.20 10.14 -10.33
CA ASP A 17 -4.30 9.25 -10.69
C ASP A 17 -3.96 7.82 -10.27
N PRO A 18 -4.60 7.27 -9.21
CA PRO A 18 -4.27 5.95 -8.74
C PRO A 18 -4.71 4.88 -9.74
N PRO A 19 -3.86 3.86 -9.99
CA PRO A 19 -4.17 2.81 -10.93
C PRO A 19 -5.41 2.03 -10.50
N THR A 20 -6.31 1.77 -11.44
CA THR A 20 -7.56 1.02 -11.23
C THR A 20 -7.37 -0.49 -11.36
N GLU A 21 -6.16 -0.93 -11.68
CA GLU A 21 -5.81 -2.31 -11.99
C GLU A 21 -4.68 -2.81 -11.09
N PHE A 22 -4.44 -4.12 -11.13
CA PHE A 22 -3.30 -4.72 -10.43
C PHE A 22 -1.99 -4.18 -11.01
N VAL A 23 -1.22 -3.54 -10.14
CA VAL A 23 0.11 -3.00 -10.43
C VAL A 23 1.18 -4.02 -10.09
N VAL A 24 2.20 -4.09 -10.93
CA VAL A 24 3.41 -4.85 -10.68
C VAL A 24 4.28 -4.09 -9.65
N PRO A 25 4.68 -4.72 -8.54
CA PRO A 25 5.43 -4.01 -7.52
C PRO A 25 6.89 -3.80 -7.94
N GLY A 26 7.43 -2.62 -7.59
CA GLY A 26 8.86 -2.34 -7.69
C GLY A 26 9.33 -1.77 -9.03
N GLU A 27 8.50 -0.96 -9.68
CA GLU A 27 8.89 -0.23 -10.90
C GLU A 27 10.07 0.73 -10.69
N ASP A 28 10.28 1.23 -9.46
CA ASP A 28 11.46 2.02 -9.09
C ASP A 28 12.02 1.61 -7.71
N GLU A 29 13.20 2.11 -7.35
CA GLU A 29 13.86 1.74 -6.08
C GLU A 29 13.04 2.15 -4.84
N VAL A 30 12.40 3.32 -4.87
CA VAL A 30 11.59 3.84 -3.77
C VAL A 30 10.30 3.03 -3.65
N SER A 31 9.60 2.79 -4.75
CA SER A 31 8.37 2.00 -4.80
C SER A 31 8.62 0.55 -4.40
N ALA A 32 9.74 -0.04 -4.84
CA ALA A 32 10.14 -1.39 -4.43
C ALA A 32 10.35 -1.50 -2.91
N ARG A 33 11.05 -0.54 -2.31
CA ARG A 33 11.25 -0.50 -0.85
C ARG A 33 9.93 -0.32 -0.10
N LEU A 34 9.03 0.52 -0.61
CA LEU A 34 7.70 0.73 -0.04
C LEU A 34 6.83 -0.53 -0.15
N ASP A 35 6.89 -1.26 -1.26
CA ASP A 35 6.17 -2.52 -1.44
C ASP A 35 6.72 -3.63 -0.53
N VAL A 36 8.04 -3.67 -0.31
CA VAL A 36 8.63 -4.56 0.71
C VAL A 36 8.13 -4.20 2.11
N ALA A 37 8.14 -2.91 2.47
CA ALA A 37 7.62 -2.45 3.76
C ALA A 37 6.13 -2.80 3.93
N ARG A 38 5.34 -2.67 2.84
CA ARG A 38 3.93 -3.05 2.80
C ARG A 38 3.76 -4.55 3.05
N ALA A 39 4.56 -5.40 2.41
CA ALA A 39 4.53 -6.84 2.63
C ALA A 39 4.88 -7.21 4.09
N VAL A 40 5.84 -6.51 4.70
CA VAL A 40 6.18 -6.67 6.13
C VAL A 40 5.02 -6.25 7.03
N CYS A 41 4.37 -5.11 6.76
CA CYS A 41 3.20 -4.66 7.52
C CYS A 41 2.05 -5.66 7.45
N ARG A 42 1.73 -6.18 6.26
CA ARG A 42 0.70 -7.22 6.11
C ARG A 42 1.07 -8.53 6.80
N ARG A 43 2.36 -8.87 6.87
CA ARG A 43 2.83 -10.04 7.63
C ARG A 43 2.63 -9.82 9.13
N ALA A 44 2.98 -8.65 9.65
CA ALA A 44 2.74 -8.29 11.04
C ALA A 44 1.25 -8.31 11.38
N GLU A 45 0.39 -7.76 10.51
CA GLU A 45 -1.08 -7.80 10.65
C GLU A 45 -1.59 -9.24 10.84
N ARG A 46 -1.17 -10.18 9.97
CA ARG A 46 -1.53 -11.60 10.09
C ARG A 46 -1.03 -12.23 11.39
N SER A 47 0.18 -11.89 11.83
CA SER A 47 0.76 -12.43 13.06
C SER A 47 0.03 -11.98 14.32
N VAL A 48 -0.49 -10.74 14.35
CA VAL A 48 -1.18 -10.20 15.52
C VAL A 48 -2.68 -10.43 15.51
N LEU A 49 -3.26 -10.85 14.37
CA LEU A 49 -4.71 -11.02 14.21
C LEU A 49 -5.30 -12.01 15.23
N SER A 50 -4.60 -13.12 15.49
CA SER A 50 -5.04 -14.12 16.48
C SER A 50 -4.92 -13.67 17.94
N ALA A 51 -4.15 -12.62 18.19
CA ALA A 51 -3.94 -12.01 19.51
C ALA A 51 -4.67 -10.66 19.64
N ALA A 52 -5.60 -10.35 18.73
CA ALA A 52 -6.30 -9.08 18.72
C ALA A 52 -7.19 -8.94 19.97
N VAL A 53 -7.00 -7.83 20.69
CA VAL A 53 -7.82 -7.46 21.85
C VAL A 53 -8.98 -6.57 21.39
N PRO A 54 -10.22 -6.82 21.83
CA PRO A 54 -11.34 -5.93 21.55
C PRO A 54 -11.04 -4.47 21.91
N GLY A 55 -11.31 -3.54 21.00
CA GLY A 55 -11.01 -2.11 21.17
C GLY A 55 -9.57 -1.71 20.88
N SER A 56 -8.67 -2.64 20.56
CA SER A 56 -7.30 -2.32 20.13
C SER A 56 -7.27 -1.70 18.74
N SER A 57 -6.49 -0.63 18.58
CA SER A 57 -6.26 0.01 17.28
C SER A 57 -5.13 -0.62 16.47
N VAL A 58 -4.47 -1.67 16.96
CA VAL A 58 -3.28 -2.26 16.30
C VAL A 58 -3.60 -2.84 14.93
N VAL A 59 -4.63 -3.69 14.82
CA VAL A 59 -5.02 -4.31 13.54
C VAL A 59 -5.52 -3.23 12.55
N PRO A 60 -6.46 -2.33 12.92
CA PRO A 60 -6.86 -1.23 12.03
C PRO A 60 -5.68 -0.35 11.58
N TYR A 61 -4.73 -0.08 12.47
CA TYR A 61 -3.55 0.72 12.14
C TYR A 61 -2.64 0.01 11.13
N LEU A 62 -2.30 -1.26 11.34
CA LEU A 62 -1.47 -2.04 10.40
C LEU A 62 -2.13 -2.16 9.02
N ASN A 63 -3.45 -2.30 9.01
CA ASN A 63 -4.25 -2.33 7.80
C ASN A 63 -4.14 -1.01 7.01
N ARG A 64 -4.48 0.13 7.63
CA ARG A 64 -4.36 1.46 7.00
C ARG A 64 -2.91 1.83 6.66
N LEU A 65 -1.93 1.40 7.45
CA LEU A 65 -0.52 1.64 7.16
C LEU A 65 -0.10 0.90 5.88
N SER A 66 -0.60 -0.32 5.67
CA SER A 66 -0.32 -1.06 4.44
C SER A 66 -0.91 -0.38 3.20
N ASP A 67 -2.05 0.31 3.35
CA ASP A 67 -2.66 1.10 2.29
C ASP A 67 -1.85 2.37 2.01
N LEU A 68 -1.42 3.11 3.05
CA LEU A 68 -0.55 4.28 2.88
C LEU A 68 0.77 3.94 2.16
N LEU A 69 1.39 2.81 2.53
CA LEU A 69 2.62 2.35 1.87
C LEU A 69 2.38 2.01 0.39
N TRP A 70 1.21 1.44 0.05
CA TRP A 70 0.83 1.22 -1.34
C TRP A 70 0.64 2.55 -2.08
N THR A 71 -0.12 3.49 -1.50
CA THR A 71 -0.40 4.80 -2.13
C THR A 71 0.89 5.58 -2.38
N LEU A 72 1.82 5.59 -1.42
CA LEU A 72 3.13 6.22 -1.57
C LEU A 72 3.98 5.53 -2.66
N ALA A 73 3.91 4.21 -2.76
CA ALA A 73 4.64 3.47 -3.80
C ALA A 73 4.13 3.87 -5.19
N ARG A 74 2.81 3.90 -5.40
CA ARG A 74 2.22 4.30 -6.68
C ARG A 74 2.47 5.78 -7.00
N TRP A 75 2.42 6.66 -6.00
CA TRP A 75 2.76 8.07 -6.17
C TRP A 75 4.23 8.28 -6.58
N SER A 76 5.15 7.46 -6.04
CA SER A 76 6.57 7.49 -6.42
C SER A 76 6.79 7.14 -7.88
N GLU A 77 6.08 6.12 -8.38
CA GLU A 77 6.24 5.62 -9.75
C GLU A 77 5.75 6.63 -10.79
N GLY A 78 4.75 7.44 -10.45
CA GLY A 78 4.08 8.35 -11.37
C GLY A 78 3.18 7.61 -12.36
N THR A 79 3.76 6.74 -13.19
CA THR A 79 3.05 5.82 -14.08
C THR A 79 3.39 4.39 -13.70
N SER A 80 2.43 3.68 -13.11
CA SER A 80 2.58 2.28 -12.73
C SER A 80 2.43 1.35 -13.93
N VAL A 81 3.25 0.30 -13.99
CA VAL A 81 3.06 -0.82 -14.93
C VAL A 81 1.99 -1.76 -14.39
N THR A 82 1.03 -2.11 -15.23
CA THR A 82 -0.05 -3.01 -14.84
C THR A 82 0.28 -4.44 -15.20
N ALA A 83 -0.26 -5.40 -14.44
CA ALA A 83 -0.10 -6.81 -14.76
C ALA A 83 -0.67 -7.16 -16.15
N ARG A 84 -1.66 -6.40 -16.63
CA ARG A 84 -2.23 -6.57 -17.97
C ARG A 84 -1.24 -6.18 -19.06
N SER A 85 -0.54 -5.06 -18.92
CA SER A 85 0.40 -4.59 -19.95
C SER A 85 1.61 -5.51 -20.15
N LEU A 86 1.91 -6.38 -19.18
CA LEU A 86 2.94 -7.44 -19.34
C LEU A 86 2.42 -8.69 -20.07
N GLY A 87 1.10 -8.87 -20.14
CA GLY A 87 0.45 -10.06 -20.68
C GLY A 87 -0.01 -9.93 -22.13
N ASP A 88 -0.01 -8.73 -22.71
CA ASP A 88 -0.21 -8.49 -24.14
C ASP A 88 1.15 -8.56 -24.84
N PRO A 89 1.46 -9.64 -25.59
CA PRO A 89 2.54 -9.59 -26.55
C PRO A 89 2.07 -8.78 -27.75
N ASP A 90 2.81 -7.72 -28.12
CA ASP A 90 2.73 -7.19 -29.49
C ASP A 90 2.95 -8.30 -30.54
#